data_AF-A0A6B3G357-F1
#
_entry.id   AF-A0A6B3G357-F1
#
_cell.length_a   1.000
_cell.length_b   1.000
_cell.length_c   1.000
_cell.angle_alpha   90.00
_cell.angle_beta   90.00
_cell.angle_gamma   90.00
#
_symmetry.space_group_name_H-M   'P 1'
#
loop_
_entity.id
_entity.type
_entity.pdbx_description
1 polymer ?
#
loop_
_entity_poly.entity_id
_entity_poly.type
_entity_poly.pdbx_seq_one_letter_code
_entity_poly.pdbx_strand_id
1 'polypeptide(L)'
;FTGDASPYAGGDPYADHRTADFPFTHLVDLADRRLGAGVIAANDEFFAERENLLKPEPAVFDPEHFGHKGKIMDGWETRRRR
;
A
#
# COMPACT_ATOMS: atom_id res chain seq x y z
N PHE A 1 14.67 -20.21 -9.93
CA PHE A 1 13.26 -19.82 -10.10
C PHE A 1 13.20 -18.29 -10.11
N THR A 2 13.33 -17.71 -11.30
CA THR A 2 13.29 -16.25 -11.55
C THR A 2 12.17 -15.95 -12.56
N GLY A 3 11.06 -16.68 -12.45
CA GLY A 3 9.84 -16.36 -13.20
C GLY A 3 9.03 -15.40 -12.35
N ASP A 4 8.63 -14.27 -12.94
CA ASP A 4 7.67 -13.37 -12.32
C ASP A 4 6.42 -14.17 -11.91
N ALA A 5 5.92 -13.91 -10.71
CA ALA A 5 4.68 -14.53 -10.27
C ALA A 5 3.58 -14.14 -11.27
N SER A 6 2.88 -15.14 -11.83
CA SER A 6 1.71 -14.85 -12.64
C SER A 6 0.72 -14.03 -11.80
N PRO A 7 0.18 -12.91 -12.31
CA PRO A 7 -0.79 -12.13 -11.57
C PRO A 7 -2.00 -13.01 -11.22
N TYR A 8 -2.58 -12.78 -10.04
CA TYR A 8 -3.80 -13.47 -9.60
C TYR A 8 -4.87 -13.34 -10.69
N ALA A 9 -5.58 -14.44 -10.98
CA ALA A 9 -6.71 -14.42 -11.91
C ALA A 9 -7.87 -13.64 -11.26
N GLY A 10 -7.87 -12.32 -11.37
CA GLY A 10 -8.84 -11.48 -10.68
C GLY A 10 -8.80 -9.98 -10.98
N GLY A 11 -7.96 -9.50 -11.90
CA GLY A 11 -7.91 -8.08 -12.27
C GLY A 11 -6.50 -7.62 -12.61
N ASP A 12 -6.38 -6.35 -12.98
CA ASP A 12 -5.08 -5.69 -13.10
C ASP A 12 -4.53 -5.46 -11.68
N PRO A 13 -3.41 -6.12 -11.29
CA PRO A 13 -2.82 -5.98 -9.96
C PRO A 13 -2.27 -4.57 -9.68
N TYR A 14 -2.13 -3.74 -10.71
CA TYR A 14 -1.69 -2.36 -10.61
C TYR A 14 -2.83 -1.35 -10.81
N ALA A 15 -4.08 -1.81 -10.90
CA ALA A 15 -5.22 -0.92 -11.06
C ALA A 15 -5.38 -0.01 -9.84
N ASP A 16 -5.30 1.30 -10.08
CA ASP A 16 -5.74 2.29 -9.09
C ASP A 16 -7.26 2.45 -9.17
N HIS A 17 -7.97 1.65 -8.35
CA HIS A 17 -9.42 1.66 -8.27
C HIS A 17 -10.01 3.00 -7.81
N ARG A 18 -9.19 3.95 -7.31
CA ARG A 18 -9.63 5.32 -7.03
C ARG A 18 -10.03 6.08 -8.30
N THR A 19 -9.48 5.68 -9.45
CA THR A 19 -9.78 6.29 -10.75
C THR A 19 -10.91 5.58 -11.51
N ALA A 20 -11.36 4.43 -11.01
CA ALA A 20 -12.40 3.66 -11.66
C ALA A 20 -13.79 4.25 -11.37
N ASP A 21 -14.67 4.21 -12.37
CA ASP A 21 -16.06 4.67 -12.23
C ASP A 21 -16.92 3.54 -11.64
N PHE A 22 -16.82 3.33 -10.33
CA PHE A 22 -17.71 2.43 -9.60
C PHE A 22 -18.87 3.20 -8.95
N PRO A 23 -20.06 2.60 -8.79
CA PRO A 23 -21.20 3.26 -8.17
C PRO A 23 -20.93 3.80 -6.76
N PHE A 24 -19.88 3.35 -6.07
CA PHE A 24 -19.54 3.77 -4.70
C PHE A 24 -18.41 4.82 -4.64
N THR A 25 -17.77 5.22 -5.74
CA THR A 25 -16.64 6.17 -5.70
C THR A 25 -17.04 7.59 -5.30
N HIS A 26 -18.34 7.90 -5.33
CA HIS A 26 -18.89 9.16 -4.81
C HIS A 26 -19.08 9.15 -3.28
N LEU A 27 -18.97 7.99 -2.63
CA LEU A 27 -19.08 7.87 -1.18
C LEU A 27 -17.77 8.29 -0.53
N VAL A 28 -17.85 8.67 0.74
CA VAL A 28 -16.68 9.04 1.53
C VAL A 28 -15.81 7.82 1.81
N ASP A 29 -14.49 7.97 1.66
CA ASP A 29 -13.52 6.99 2.15
C ASP A 29 -13.36 7.14 3.67
N LEU A 30 -13.91 6.19 4.43
CA LEU A 30 -13.83 6.20 5.89
C LEU A 30 -12.43 5.90 6.43
N ALA A 31 -11.52 5.38 5.59
CA ALA A 31 -10.13 5.18 5.93
C ALA A 31 -9.25 6.39 5.61
N ASP A 32 -9.82 7.50 5.12
CA ASP A 32 -9.05 8.70 4.78
C ASP A 32 -8.44 9.36 6.01
N ARG A 33 -7.11 9.48 6.02
CA ARG A 33 -6.35 10.13 7.09
C ARG A 33 -6.77 11.58 7.33
N ARG A 34 -7.25 12.29 6.30
CA ARG A 34 -7.74 13.67 6.40
C ARG A 34 -8.99 13.78 7.26
N LEU A 35 -9.75 12.69 7.41
CA LEU A 35 -10.93 12.58 8.26
C LEU A 35 -10.61 12.07 9.67
N GLY A 36 -9.32 11.88 9.99
CA GLY A 36 -8.87 11.39 11.28
C GLY A 36 -8.74 9.87 11.38
N ALA A 37 -8.82 9.14 10.26
CA ALA A 37 -8.53 7.72 10.25
C ALA A 37 -7.08 7.44 10.69
N GLY A 38 -6.89 6.36 11.44
CA GLY A 38 -5.59 5.96 11.97
C GLY A 38 -5.52 4.45 12.18
N VAL A 39 -4.30 3.90 12.05
CA VAL A 39 -4.09 2.47 12.27
C VAL A 39 -3.78 2.21 13.74
N ILE A 40 -4.65 1.44 14.40
CA ILE A 40 -4.58 1.21 15.84
C ILE A 40 -3.43 0.26 16.21
N ALA A 41 -3.17 -0.75 15.39
CA ALA A 41 -2.10 -1.72 15.61
C ALA A 41 -1.68 -2.42 14.31
N ALA A 42 -0.40 -2.79 14.24
CA ALA A 42 0.12 -3.80 13.31
C ALA A 42 1.03 -4.77 14.06
N ASN A 43 1.14 -5.97 13.52
CA ASN A 43 1.97 -7.05 14.06
C ASN A 43 3.44 -6.95 13.64
N ASP A 44 3.75 -6.32 12.52
CA ASP A 44 5.10 -6.09 12.00
C ASP A 44 5.09 -4.90 11.03
N GLU A 45 6.13 -4.08 11.06
CA GLU A 45 6.32 -2.88 10.23
C GLU A 45 7.81 -2.67 9.93
N PHE A 46 8.56 -3.77 9.81
CA PHE A 46 10.01 -3.70 9.75
C PHE A 46 10.52 -2.97 8.50
N PHE A 47 9.86 -3.18 7.35
CA PHE A 47 10.30 -2.65 6.05
C PHE A 47 9.54 -1.38 5.65
N ALA A 48 8.24 -1.29 5.94
CA ALA A 48 7.47 -0.08 5.70
C ALA A 48 6.31 0.06 6.71
N GLU A 49 5.95 1.30 7.02
CA GLU A 49 4.94 1.66 8.03
C GLU A 49 3.52 1.44 7.52
N ARG A 50 2.64 0.90 8.37
CA ARG A 50 1.23 0.65 8.03
C ARG A 50 0.47 1.94 7.73
N GLU A 51 0.88 3.06 8.33
CA GLU A 51 0.26 4.37 8.13
C GLU A 51 0.34 4.85 6.67
N ASN A 52 1.29 4.33 5.89
CA ASN A 52 1.37 4.62 4.45
C ASN A 52 0.12 4.17 3.69
N LEU A 53 -0.60 3.15 4.17
CA LEU A 53 -1.84 2.68 3.55
C LEU A 53 -2.97 3.71 3.60
N LEU A 54 -2.90 4.67 4.53
CA LEU A 54 -3.92 5.71 4.68
C LEU A 54 -3.58 7.00 3.91
N LYS A 55 -2.45 7.02 3.17
CA LYS A 55 -2.10 8.16 2.32
C LYS A 55 -3.07 8.22 1.13
N PRO A 56 -3.67 9.38 0.86
CA PRO A 56 -4.56 9.54 -0.28
C PRO A 56 -3.80 9.59 -1.62
N GLU A 57 -2.50 9.92 -1.59
CA GLU A 57 -1.68 9.99 -2.78
C GLU A 57 -1.39 8.61 -3.39
N PRO A 58 -1.19 8.51 -4.72
CA PRO A 58 -0.69 7.29 -5.33
C PRO A 58 0.66 6.88 -4.75
N ALA A 59 0.87 5.57 -4.59
CA ALA A 59 2.11 5.03 -4.08
C ALA A 59 3.29 5.39 -4.99
N VAL A 60 4.39 5.87 -4.39
CA VAL A 60 5.61 6.24 -5.12
C VAL A 60 6.73 5.24 -4.85
N PHE A 61 7.35 4.74 -5.93
CA PHE A 61 8.59 3.97 -5.85
C PHE A 61 9.78 4.85 -6.24
N ASP A 62 10.61 5.21 -5.25
CA ASP A 62 11.87 5.89 -5.47
C ASP A 62 13.02 4.88 -5.35
N PRO A 63 13.76 4.54 -6.43
CA PRO A 63 14.85 3.56 -6.41
C PRO A 63 16.12 4.02 -5.67
N GLU A 64 16.25 5.30 -5.33
CA GLU A 64 17.40 5.87 -4.62
C GLU A 64 17.13 6.14 -3.14
N HIS A 65 15.86 6.06 -2.71
CA HIS A 65 15.50 6.27 -1.31
C HIS A 65 15.81 5.06 -0.40
N PHE A 66 16.75 5.23 0.53
CA PHE A 66 17.12 4.21 1.52
C PHE A 66 17.17 4.82 2.92
N GLY A 67 16.58 4.11 3.88
CA GLY A 67 16.68 4.43 5.30
C GLY A 67 17.64 3.47 6.01
N HIS A 68 17.74 3.60 7.33
CA HIS A 68 18.63 2.77 8.15
C HIS A 68 18.30 1.26 8.12
N LYS A 69 17.09 0.89 7.68
CA LYS A 69 16.62 -0.50 7.60
C LYS A 69 16.59 -1.05 6.16
N GLY A 70 17.13 -0.31 5.20
CA GLY A 70 17.14 -0.68 3.79
C GLY A 70 16.21 0.20 2.95
N LYS A 71 15.68 -0.39 1.88
CA LYS A 71 14.79 0.31 0.93
C LYS A 71 13.54 0.77 1.65
N ILE A 72 13.19 2.05 1.50
CA ILE A 72 11.90 2.57 1.97
C ILE A 72 10.89 2.36 0.86
N MET A 73 9.72 1.83 1.23
CA MET A 73 8.61 1.58 0.32
C MET A 73 7.42 2.45 0.75
N ASP A 74 6.70 2.99 -0.23
CA ASP A 74 5.44 3.70 0.00
C ASP A 74 4.27 2.72 0.03
N GLY A 75 4.14 2.06 1.19
CA GLY A 75 3.16 1.01 1.46
C GLY A 75 3.40 0.39 2.84
N TRP A 76 2.82 -0.77 3.10
CA TRP A 76 3.07 -1.55 4.32
C TRP A 76 3.77 -2.87 3.96
N GLU A 77 4.93 -3.13 4.57
CA GLU A 77 5.71 -4.33 4.29
C GLU A 77 6.26 -4.96 5.57
N THR A 78 6.07 -6.27 5.69
CA THR A 78 6.43 -7.08 6.85
C THR A 78 7.53 -8.08 6.53
N ARG A 79 8.17 -8.62 7.56
CA ARG A 79 9.14 -9.72 7.37
C ARG A 79 8.45 -11.02 6.96
N ARG A 80 9.11 -11.78 6.09
CA ARG A 80 8.71 -13.14 5.74
C ARG A 80 8.89 -14.07 6.95
N ARG A 81 7.82 -14.74 7.37
CA ARG A 81 7.85 -15.82 8.35
C ARG A 81 8.13 -17.15 7.63
N ARG A 82 8.93 -18.02 8.24
CA ARG A 82 9.28 -19.35 7.74
C ARG A 82 8.76 -20.41 8.70
#